data_AF-A0A953YHU6-F1
#
_entry.id   AF-A0A953YHU6-F1
#
_cell.length_a   1.000
_cell.length_b   1.000
_cell.length_c   1.000
_cell.angle_alpha   90.00
_cell.angle_beta   90.00
_cell.angle_gamma   90.00
#
_symmetry.space_group_name_H-M   'P 1'
#
loop_
_entity.id
_entity.type
_entity.pdbx_description
1 polymer ?
#
loop_
_entity_poly.entity_id
_entity_poly.type
_entity_poly.pdbx_seq_one_letter_code
_entity_poly.pdbx_strand_id
1 'polypeptide(L)'
;MLNYTAQRILMMVPTLLAISVLVFVIIQLPPGDYLTTYMAELQSQGEAVDQSKIEFLRQQYGLDKPYWEQYLLWLGGMLTGDFGYSFAYD
;
A
#
# COMPACT_ATOMS: atom_id res chain seq x y z
N MET A 1 -32.16 -18.65 8.05
CA MET A 1 -30.87 -18.92 7.36
C MET A 1 -30.18 -17.63 6.92
N LEU A 2 -30.78 -16.80 6.05
CA LEU A 2 -30.17 -15.53 5.57
C LEU A 2 -29.73 -14.56 6.68
N ASN A 3 -30.54 -14.37 7.73
CA ASN A 3 -30.20 -13.48 8.84
C ASN A 3 -28.97 -13.98 9.64
N TYR A 4 -28.86 -15.29 9.81
CA TYR A 4 -27.72 -15.91 10.49
C TYR A 4 -26.44 -15.80 9.64
N THR A 5 -26.55 -15.99 8.32
CA THR A 5 -25.43 -15.78 7.38
C THR A 5 -24.97 -14.33 7.36
N ALA A 6 -25.89 -13.37 7.28
CA ALA A 6 -25.57 -11.95 7.28
C ALA A 6 -24.88 -11.52 8.58
N GLN A 7 -25.40 -11.97 9.73
CA GLN A 7 -24.80 -11.68 11.04
C GLN A 7 -23.39 -12.29 11.17
N ARG A 8 -23.16 -13.48 10.59
CA ARG A 8 -21.84 -14.11 10.55
C ARG A 8 -20.84 -13.33 9.71
N ILE A 9 -21.27 -12.85 8.53
CA ILE A 9 -20.44 -12.00 7.66
C ILE A 9 -20.13 -10.67 8.36
N LEU A 10 -21.13 -10.04 8.97
CA LEU A 10 -20.98 -8.75 9.65
C LEU A 10 -20.02 -8.84 10.85
N MET A 11 -19.97 -9.99 11.53
CA MET A 11 -18.98 -10.27 12.57
C MET A 11 -17.57 -10.56 12.02
N MET A 12 -17.44 -11.07 10.79
CA MET A 12 -16.14 -11.28 10.14
C MET A 12 -15.52 -10.01 9.57
N VAL A 13 -16.34 -9.03 9.13
CA VAL A 13 -15.83 -7.75 8.60
C VAL A 13 -14.86 -7.05 9.57
N PRO A 14 -15.18 -6.85 10.88
CA PRO A 14 -14.26 -6.17 11.78
C PRO A 14 -12.99 -6.97 12.08
N THR A 15 -13.05 -8.31 12.12
CA THR A 15 -11.83 -9.13 12.30
C THR A 15 -10.93 -9.08 11.07
N LEU A 16 -11.50 -9.14 9.87
CA LEU A 16 -10.77 -8.96 8.62
C LEU A 16 -10.16 -7.56 8.51
N LEU A 17 -10.91 -6.52 8.89
CA LEU A 17 -10.40 -5.16 8.96
C LEU A 17 -9.21 -5.06 9.92
N ALA A 18 -9.34 -5.59 11.14
CA ALA A 18 -8.24 -5.58 12.12
C ALA A 18 -6.98 -6.29 11.60
N ILE A 19 -7.14 -7.46 10.97
CA ILE A 19 -6.02 -8.18 10.35
C ILE A 19 -5.44 -7.38 9.18
N SER A 20 -6.28 -6.76 8.34
CA SER A 20 -5.81 -5.95 7.21
C SER A 20 -4.97 -4.75 7.66
N VAL A 21 -5.38 -4.07 8.74
CA VAL A 21 -4.63 -2.96 9.33
C VAL A 21 -3.31 -3.48 9.89
N LEU A 22 -3.31 -4.62 10.59
CA LEU A 22 -2.08 -5.23 11.09
C LEU A 22 -1.10 -5.56 9.97
N VAL A 23 -1.58 -6.20 8.89
CA VAL A 23 -0.76 -6.52 7.71
C VAL A 23 -0.23 -5.24 7.07
N PHE A 24 -1.07 -4.22 6.90
CA PHE A 24 -0.67 -2.92 6.37
C PHE A 24 0.45 -2.30 7.20
N VAL A 25 0.30 -2.26 8.53
CA VAL A 25 1.33 -1.75 9.45
C VAL A 25 2.61 -2.58 9.38
N ILE A 26 2.53 -3.91 9.26
CA ILE A 26 3.70 -4.80 9.11
C ILE A 26 4.44 -4.54 7.80
N ILE A 27 3.72 -4.30 6.71
CA ILE A 27 4.31 -3.98 5.40
C ILE A 27 4.93 -2.58 5.40
N GLN A 28 4.32 -1.63 6.12
CA GLN A 28 4.79 -0.24 6.22
C GLN A 28 5.82 -0.01 7.35
N LEU A 29 6.09 -1.04 8.17
CA LEU A 29 7.02 -1.01 9.30
C LEU A 29 8.49 -0.75 8.91
N PRO A 30 9.00 -1.22 7.76
CA PRO A 30 10.31 -0.83 7.26
C PRO A 30 10.39 0.70 7.12
N PRO A 31 11.39 1.35 7.75
CA PRO A 31 11.58 2.79 7.62
C PRO A 31 12.08 3.11 6.21
N GLY A 32 11.16 3.51 5.35
CA GLY A 32 11.46 3.83 3.96
C GLY A 32 10.27 3.52 3.06
N ASP A 33 9.85 4.51 2.30
CA ASP A 33 8.97 4.30 1.17
C ASP A 33 9.68 3.38 0.17
N TYR A 34 8.99 2.36 -0.38
CA TYR A 34 9.58 1.38 -1.30
C TYR A 34 10.30 2.09 -2.46
N LEU A 35 9.76 3.24 -2.91
CA LEU A 35 10.40 4.10 -3.89
C LEU A 35 11.78 4.59 -3.42
N THR A 36 11.93 5.01 -2.17
CA THR A 36 13.21 5.48 -1.61
C THR A 36 14.25 4.37 -1.56
N THR A 37 13.85 3.15 -1.19
CA THR A 37 14.76 2.00 -1.13
C THR A 37 15.17 1.54 -2.53
N TYR A 38 14.22 1.45 -3.45
CA TYR A 38 14.47 1.13 -4.86
C TYR A 38 15.37 2.19 -5.52
N MET A 39 15.18 3.47 -5.20
CA MET A 39 16.05 4.55 -5.68
C MET A 39 17.46 4.49 -5.11
N ALA A 40 17.61 4.19 -3.82
CA ALA A 40 18.92 3.96 -3.23
C ALA A 40 19.65 2.80 -3.92
N GLU A 41 18.91 1.78 -4.34
CA GLU A 41 19.44 0.65 -5.12
C GLU A 41 19.83 1.06 -6.55
N LEU A 42 18.99 1.78 -7.29
CA LEU A 42 19.32 2.29 -8.64
C LEU A 42 20.50 3.28 -8.64
N GLN A 43 20.54 4.17 -7.66
CA GLN A 43 21.62 5.14 -7.48
C GLN A 43 22.94 4.44 -7.11
N SER A 44 22.88 3.31 -6.38
CA SER A 44 24.04 2.47 -6.10
C SER A 44 24.56 1.71 -7.34
N GLN A 45 23.70 1.47 -8.33
CA GLN A 45 24.04 0.84 -9.61
C GLN A 45 24.59 1.83 -10.65
N GLY A 46 24.66 3.14 -10.32
CA GLY A 46 25.21 4.17 -11.20
C GLY A 46 24.21 4.76 -12.19
N GLU A 47 22.92 4.45 -12.07
CA GLU A 47 21.87 5.11 -12.85
C GLU A 47 21.54 6.49 -12.26
N ALA A 48 21.45 7.50 -13.14
CA ALA A 48 21.04 8.84 -12.76
C ALA A 48 19.53 8.86 -12.50
N VAL A 49 19.15 8.69 -11.23
CA VAL A 49 17.75 8.80 -10.81
C VAL A 49 17.32 10.28 -10.87
N ASP A 50 16.39 10.60 -11.76
CA ASP A 50 15.81 11.94 -11.88
C ASP A 50 14.90 12.24 -10.68
N GLN A 51 15.37 13.11 -9.78
CA GLN A 51 14.64 13.49 -8.56
C GLN A 51 13.25 14.07 -8.83
N SER A 52 13.04 14.71 -9.98
CA SER A 52 11.71 15.25 -10.33
C SER A 52 10.70 14.14 -10.63
N LYS A 53 11.17 13.03 -11.21
CA LYS A 53 10.35 11.84 -11.45
C LYS A 53 10.02 11.11 -10.15
N ILE A 54 10.91 11.16 -9.16
CA ILE A 54 10.69 10.61 -7.81
C ILE A 54 9.52 11.30 -7.12
N GLU A 55 9.54 12.64 -7.06
CA GLU A 55 8.50 13.43 -6.41
C GLU A 55 7.16 13.26 -7.12
N PHE A 56 7.18 13.19 -8.46
CA PHE A 56 5.99 12.87 -9.25
C PHE A 56 5.42 11.50 -8.90
N LEU A 57 6.25 10.46 -8.82
CA LEU A 57 5.81 9.11 -8.44
C LEU A 57 5.31 9.08 -6.99
N ARG A 58 5.98 9.76 -6.05
CA ARG A 58 5.51 9.87 -4.66
C ARG A 58 4.11 10.46 -4.56
N GLN A 59 3.85 11.54 -5.30
CA GLN A 59 2.52 12.15 -5.33
C GLN A 59 1.50 11.23 -6.01
N GLN A 60 1.87 10.60 -7.13
CA GLN A 60 1.00 9.72 -7.91
C GLN A 60 0.56 8.48 -7.12
N TYR A 61 1.47 7.88 -6.35
CA TYR A 61 1.18 6.71 -5.51
C TYR A 61 0.67 7.08 -4.11
N GLY A 62 0.50 8.38 -3.81
CA GLY A 62 -0.04 8.84 -2.53
C GLY A 62 0.89 8.59 -1.34
N LEU A 63 2.17 8.39 -1.58
CA LEU A 63 3.18 8.10 -0.55
C LEU A 63 3.51 9.33 0.32
N ASP A 64 3.13 10.52 -0.15
CA ASP A 64 3.15 11.79 0.58
C ASP A 64 1.98 11.92 1.58
N LYS A 65 0.96 11.06 1.47
CA LYS A 65 -0.26 11.15 2.29
C LYS A 65 -0.06 10.52 3.67
N PRO A 66 -0.79 10.97 4.71
CA PRO A 66 -0.76 10.33 6.02
C PRO A 66 -1.21 8.86 5.95
N TYR A 67 -0.70 8.02 6.86
CA TYR A 67 -0.88 6.56 6.84
C TYR A 67 -2.34 6.09 6.73
N TRP A 68 -3.29 6.83 7.32
CA TRP A 68 -4.71 6.49 7.23
C TRP A 68 -5.28 6.68 5.81
N GLU A 69 -4.80 7.69 5.05
CA GLU A 69 -5.19 7.88 3.65
C GLU A 69 -4.59 6.81 2.76
N GLN A 70 -3.31 6.46 2.98
CA GLN A 70 -2.66 5.36 2.25
C GLN A 70 -3.41 4.03 2.47
N TYR A 71 -3.83 3.77 3.71
CA TYR A 71 -4.63 2.59 4.04
C TYR A 71 -5.99 2.59 3.33
N LEU A 72 -6.70 3.72 3.28
CA LEU A 72 -7.99 3.81 2.59
C LEU A 72 -7.86 3.64 1.07
N LEU A 73 -6.82 4.22 0.46
CA LEU A 73 -6.53 4.05 -0.96
C LEU A 73 -6.19 2.60 -1.28
N TRP A 74 -5.32 1.97 -0.48
CA TRP A 74 -4.95 0.57 -0.61
C TRP A 74 -6.14 -0.37 -0.41
N LEU A 75 -6.95 -0.13 0.62
CA LEU A 75 -8.16 -0.93 0.89
C LEU A 75 -9.18 -0.78 -0.24
N GLY A 76 -9.37 0.43 -0.75
CA GLY A 76 -10.24 0.70 -1.90
C GLY A 76 -9.78 0.01 -3.18
N GLY A 77 -8.47 0.04 -3.46
CA GLY A 77 -7.85 -0.72 -4.55
C GLY A 77 -8.08 -2.21 -4.40
N MET A 78 -7.77 -2.77 -3.23
CA MET A 78 -7.93 -4.21 -2.99
C MET A 78 -9.38 -4.69 -3.16
N LEU A 79 -10.36 -3.88 -2.71
CA LEU A 79 -11.79 -4.18 -2.90
C LEU A 79 -12.25 -4.07 -4.35
N THR A 80 -11.57 -3.28 -5.18
CA THR A 80 -11.82 -3.16 -6.63
C THR A 80 -10.99 -4.15 -7.46
N GLY A 81 -10.12 -4.92 -6.82
CA GLY A 81 -9.21 -5.88 -7.47
C GLY A 81 -7.91 -5.26 -7.99
N ASP A 82 -7.64 -4.00 -7.66
CA ASP A 82 -6.39 -3.30 -7.93
C ASP A 82 -5.41 -3.50 -6.75
N PHE A 83 -4.38 -4.30 -6.96
CA PHE A 83 -3.36 -4.60 -5.96
C PHE A 83 -2.17 -3.63 -6.00
N GLY A 84 -2.25 -2.59 -6.85
CA GLY A 84 -1.16 -1.66 -7.12
C GLY A 84 -0.12 -2.22 -8.10
N TYR A 85 0.91 -1.40 -8.35
CA TYR A 85 2.01 -1.74 -9.24
C TYR A 85 3.19 -2.33 -8.46
N SER A 86 3.76 -3.42 -8.99
CA SER A 86 5.02 -3.99 -8.48
C SER A 86 6.20 -3.35 -9.22
N PHE A 87 7.05 -2.63 -8.50
CA PHE A 87 8.27 -2.03 -9.05
C PHE A 87 9.43 -3.01 -9.20
N ALA A 88 9.23 -4.30 -8.88
CA ALA A 88 10.29 -5.31 -8.94
C ALA A 88 10.60 -5.82 -10.36
N TYR A 89 9.79 -5.46 -11.36
CA TYR A 89 9.88 -6.01 -12.72
C TYR A 89 9.88 -4.94 -13.84
N ASP A 90 9.99 -3.66 -13.52
CA ASP A 90 10.22 -2.57 -14.50
C ASP A 90 11.67 -2.08 -14.45
#